data_AF-A0A919INF7-F1
#
_entry.id   AF-A0A919INF7-F1
#
_cell.length_a   1.000
_cell.length_b   1.000
_cell.length_c   1.000
_cell.angle_alpha   90.00
_cell.angle_beta   90.00
_cell.angle_gamma   90.00
#
_symmetry.space_group_name_H-M   'P 1'
#
loop_
_entity.id
_entity.type
_entity.pdbx_description
1 polymer ?
#
loop_
_entity_poly.entity_id
_entity_poly.type
_entity_poly.pdbx_seq_one_letter_code
_entity_poly.pdbx_strand_id
1 'polypeptide(L)'
;MATDLATPRPPGVRHEQVITTQVAAVLVLIGAAKGGPALFIAAVGAAILLAVTWLRSRGRWAFEWLAAGLRFGIRRRPAATVLRLAVQGTQVSSVNLPGGQAAVLADDSGLTVLLELGDPAGLLADPGHELAAPWELLPADRRERPSCRVQLLLSGVPAPAVTTGTGPIPTSYRALAGSPALGHSRAILAVRTLRDEGWSDAELRRTLTGLARRLTKRLAAQPLDTAAAMRTITDLTYADPAAEVHEEWAALRVGGLPQVTFHTSPEATATPSAELLTGLLHLPVAATTVTLTADLPESGSTDPPLISLAVRLVAQDQAALEVAAASVQHMSAALRRLDGDHLRGLTATLPLAASGNPRQALQTWHTVRHSPATRPFGPLSLPAGWTGVVVGRNRHGHPLPLRLFRAEPTRMLLVGGLRCAQLLAFRSLAVGARVLVRTRRPREWVAFARGTAAQDDSIILAPPGHPIEPPPGTPLRPLLTILDLGPADEAGAPARAGSGRPWEATVDLRQAFGDADVVTATSADLVLLQRLRADEADLVGAALGLGDVARLLTRMRPGMVGVISHQAVRWATLSPTDVEKILIGDPSRSAGER
;
A
#
# COMPACT_ATOMS: atom_id res chain seq x y z
N MET A 1 41.32 -4.31 9.20
CA MET A 1 42.59 -3.63 8.84
C MET A 1 42.65 -3.66 7.32
N ALA A 2 42.29 -2.63 6.54
CA ALA A 2 42.39 -1.19 6.72
C ALA A 2 41.03 -0.49 6.74
N THR A 3 40.94 0.50 7.63
CA THR A 3 39.84 1.44 7.80
C THR A 3 40.06 2.58 6.81
N ASP A 4 39.29 2.62 5.73
CA ASP A 4 39.29 3.75 4.80
C ASP A 4 38.40 4.85 5.42
N LEU A 5 39.03 5.79 6.10
CA LEU A 5 38.39 6.97 6.68
C LEU A 5 37.95 7.87 5.52
N ALA A 6 36.71 7.69 5.07
CA ALA A 6 36.05 8.58 4.13
C ALA A 6 36.05 10.01 4.70
N THR A 7 36.91 10.85 4.16
CA THR A 7 36.91 12.29 4.44
C THR A 7 35.60 12.90 3.94
N PRO A 8 34.90 13.72 4.74
CA PRO A 8 33.72 14.43 4.25
C PRO A 8 34.16 15.43 3.17
N ARG A 9 33.82 15.15 1.91
CA ARG A 9 34.08 16.07 0.80
C ARG A 9 33.32 17.40 1.03
N PRO A 10 33.94 18.56 0.75
CA PRO A 10 33.28 19.84 0.92
C PRO A 10 32.07 19.93 -0.05
N PRO A 11 30.93 20.49 0.41
CA PRO A 11 29.75 20.63 -0.44
C PRO A 11 30.05 21.59 -1.61
N GLY A 12 29.71 21.17 -2.83
CA GLY A 12 29.85 22.03 -4.01
C GLY A 12 29.03 23.31 -3.87
N VAL A 13 29.69 24.46 -4.06
CA VAL A 13 29.08 25.80 -3.99
C VAL A 13 28.11 25.97 -5.18
N ARG A 14 26.87 26.40 -4.92
CA ARG A 14 25.85 26.61 -5.97
C ARG A 14 26.05 27.98 -6.65
N HIS A 15 25.76 28.07 -7.95
CA HIS A 15 25.84 29.33 -8.72
C HIS A 15 25.02 30.47 -8.08
N GLU A 16 23.85 30.16 -7.53
CA GLU A 16 22.99 31.12 -6.83
C GLU A 16 23.65 31.69 -5.55
N GLN A 17 24.46 30.90 -4.86
CA GLN A 17 25.22 31.34 -3.68
C GLN A 17 26.34 32.29 -4.08
N VAL A 18 27.00 32.04 -5.22
CA VAL A 18 28.02 32.93 -5.77
C VAL A 18 27.40 34.27 -6.17
N ILE A 19 26.29 34.24 -6.93
CA ILE A 19 25.58 35.44 -7.36
C ILE A 19 25.08 36.24 -6.14
N THR A 20 24.50 35.59 -5.15
CA THR A 20 23.99 36.29 -3.97
C THR A 20 25.11 36.86 -3.11
N THR A 21 26.25 36.19 -3.03
CA THR A 21 27.44 36.71 -2.33
C THR A 21 28.00 37.94 -3.07
N GLN A 22 27.99 37.95 -4.40
CA GLN A 22 28.36 39.12 -5.21
C GLN A 22 27.39 40.28 -5.01
N VAL A 23 26.07 40.02 -5.01
CA VAL A 23 25.04 41.03 -4.75
C VAL A 23 25.18 41.62 -3.34
N ALA A 24 25.43 40.78 -2.33
CA ALA A 24 25.67 41.23 -0.96
C ALA A 24 26.91 42.14 -0.87
N ALA A 25 28.00 41.78 -1.56
CA ALA A 25 29.20 42.61 -1.62
C ALA A 25 28.95 43.97 -2.29
N VAL A 26 28.20 43.99 -3.41
CA VAL A 26 27.81 45.23 -4.11
C VAL A 26 26.93 46.11 -3.22
N LEU A 27 25.98 45.53 -2.48
CA LEU A 27 25.13 46.24 -1.53
C LEU A 27 25.95 46.97 -0.45
N VAL A 28 26.94 46.29 0.13
CA VAL A 28 27.85 46.87 1.12
C VAL A 28 28.72 47.98 0.50
N LEU A 29 29.22 47.81 -0.72
CA LEU A 29 30.00 48.84 -1.42
C LEU A 29 29.17 50.10 -1.71
N ILE A 30 27.92 49.95 -2.14
CA ILE A 30 26.99 51.08 -2.35
C ILE A 30 26.70 51.79 -1.02
N GLY A 31 26.48 51.03 0.06
CA GLY A 31 26.28 51.58 1.40
C GLY A 31 27.51 52.34 1.90
N ALA A 32 28.70 51.82 1.66
CA ALA A 32 29.97 52.46 2.04
C ALA A 32 30.20 53.76 1.28
N ALA A 33 29.80 53.83 0.00
CA ALA A 33 29.89 55.05 -0.81
C ALA A 33 28.92 56.16 -0.35
N LYS A 34 27.78 55.82 0.28
CA LYS A 34 26.78 56.78 0.77
C LYS A 34 26.96 57.19 2.24
N GLY A 35 27.63 56.36 3.05
CA GLY A 35 27.96 56.66 4.45
C GLY A 35 26.78 56.63 5.43
N GLY A 36 27.08 56.68 6.72
CA GLY A 36 26.10 56.83 7.81
C GLY A 36 25.05 55.70 7.89
N PRO A 37 23.76 56.00 8.11
CA PRO A 37 22.72 54.98 8.30
C PRO A 37 22.50 54.09 7.06
N ALA A 38 22.88 54.56 5.86
CA ALA A 38 22.78 53.77 4.64
C ALA A 38 23.74 52.57 4.64
N LEU A 39 24.93 52.70 5.23
CA LEU A 39 25.86 51.59 5.40
C LEU A 39 25.31 50.54 6.37
N PHE A 40 24.68 50.98 7.47
CA PHE A 40 24.08 50.05 8.43
C PHE A 40 22.95 49.24 7.80
N ILE A 41 22.03 49.87 7.07
CA ILE A 41 20.95 49.19 6.35
C ILE A 41 21.50 48.21 5.30
N ALA A 42 22.51 48.63 4.53
CA ALA A 42 23.14 47.79 3.52
C ALA A 42 23.87 46.58 4.14
N ALA A 43 24.59 46.78 5.24
CA ALA A 43 25.28 45.71 5.96
C ALA A 43 24.30 44.71 6.57
N VAL A 44 23.20 45.18 7.17
CA VAL A 44 22.13 44.30 7.67
C VAL A 44 21.47 43.53 6.53
N GLY A 45 21.16 44.19 5.40
CA GLY A 45 20.60 43.53 4.22
C GLY A 45 21.54 42.48 3.62
N ALA A 46 22.84 42.77 3.53
CA ALA A 46 23.86 41.84 3.09
C ALA A 46 24.01 40.65 4.06
N ALA A 47 24.00 40.89 5.36
CA ALA A 47 24.03 39.84 6.38
C ALA A 47 22.79 38.93 6.30
N ILE A 48 21.60 39.50 6.07
CA ILE A 48 20.36 38.73 5.86
C ILE A 48 20.46 37.90 4.57
N LEU A 49 20.92 38.48 3.45
CA LEU A 49 21.12 37.75 2.19
C LEU A 49 22.09 36.58 2.33
N LEU A 50 23.22 36.80 3.01
CA LEU A 50 24.19 35.76 3.29
C LEU A 50 23.63 34.70 4.24
N ALA A 51 22.91 35.09 5.30
CA ALA A 51 22.25 34.16 6.20
C ALA A 51 21.19 33.31 5.45
N VAL A 52 20.38 33.91 4.59
CA VAL A 52 19.36 33.21 3.80
C VAL A 52 19.98 32.22 2.79
N THR A 53 21.16 32.52 2.26
CA THR A 53 21.81 31.67 1.23
C THR A 53 22.78 30.64 1.76
N TRP A 54 23.39 30.89 2.93
CA TRP A 54 24.40 30.03 3.53
C TRP A 54 23.95 29.30 4.79
N LEU A 55 22.85 29.72 5.44
CA LEU A 55 22.34 28.99 6.61
C LEU A 55 21.61 27.73 6.17
N ARG A 56 22.06 26.58 6.68
CA ARG A 56 21.44 25.28 6.44
C ARG A 56 20.79 24.77 7.72
N SER A 57 19.49 24.46 7.64
CA SER A 57 18.72 23.91 8.76
C SER A 57 17.93 22.70 8.29
N ARG A 58 18.03 21.59 9.03
CA ARG A 58 17.37 20.30 8.75
C ARG A 58 17.52 19.82 7.29
N GLY A 59 18.71 20.02 6.72
CA GLY A 59 19.04 19.55 5.38
C GLY A 59 18.62 20.47 4.22
N ARG A 60 17.87 21.56 4.47
CA ARG A 60 17.49 22.60 3.50
C ARG A 60 18.22 23.92 3.75
N TRP A 61 18.44 24.70 2.69
CA TRP A 61 18.96 26.06 2.81
C TRP A 61 17.85 27.03 3.21
N ALA A 62 18.18 28.12 3.92
CA ALA A 62 17.18 29.08 4.40
C ALA A 62 16.35 29.73 3.27
N PHE A 63 16.90 29.89 2.05
CA PHE A 63 16.13 30.33 0.89
C PHE A 63 15.10 29.28 0.41
N GLU A 64 15.39 27.98 0.56
CA GLU A 64 14.43 26.91 0.26
C GLU A 64 13.27 26.93 1.27
N TRP A 65 13.57 27.23 2.54
CA TRP A 65 12.55 27.47 3.59
C TRP A 65 11.70 28.70 3.26
N LEU A 66 12.30 29.81 2.84
CA LEU A 66 11.58 31.02 2.40
C LEU A 66 10.72 30.78 1.18
N ALA A 67 11.23 30.07 0.16
CA ALA A 67 10.48 29.74 -1.04
C ALA A 67 9.32 28.77 -0.72
N ALA A 68 9.53 27.80 0.18
CA ALA A 68 8.45 26.94 0.67
C ALA A 68 7.42 27.73 1.48
N GLY A 69 7.86 28.63 2.36
CA GLY A 69 7.01 29.53 3.15
C GLY A 69 6.15 30.44 2.29
N LEU A 70 6.75 31.07 1.29
CA LEU A 70 6.07 31.93 0.32
C LEU A 70 5.09 31.13 -0.52
N ARG A 71 5.50 29.95 -1.04
CA ARG A 71 4.60 29.06 -1.80
C ARG A 71 3.43 28.59 -0.95
N PHE A 72 3.67 28.19 0.31
CA PHE A 72 2.63 27.80 1.24
C PHE A 72 1.65 28.94 1.54
N GLY A 73 2.17 30.15 1.79
CA GLY A 73 1.36 31.35 2.04
C GLY A 73 0.51 31.79 0.83
N ILE A 74 1.09 31.76 -0.37
CA ILE A 74 0.39 32.11 -1.63
C ILE A 74 -0.64 31.02 -2.00
N ARG A 75 -0.35 29.75 -1.73
CA ARG A 75 -1.23 28.60 -2.01
C ARG A 75 -2.27 28.35 -0.91
N ARG A 76 -2.65 29.35 -0.09
CA ARG A 76 -3.85 29.22 0.76
C ARG A 76 -5.07 28.98 -0.13
N ARG A 77 -5.26 27.73 -0.54
CA ARG A 77 -6.39 27.24 -1.31
C ARG A 77 -7.51 26.97 -0.31
N PRO A 78 -8.77 27.26 -0.66
CA PRO A 78 -9.89 26.71 0.07
C PRO A 78 -9.77 25.18 0.08
N ALA A 79 -10.25 24.54 1.15
CA ALA A 79 -10.26 23.09 1.31
C ALA A 79 -10.69 22.42 -0.01
N ALA A 80 -9.85 21.52 -0.52
CA ALA A 80 -10.13 20.77 -1.73
C ALA A 80 -10.33 19.30 -1.37
N THR A 81 -11.37 18.71 -1.94
CA THR A 81 -11.66 17.30 -1.79
C THR A 81 -10.55 16.44 -2.40
N VAL A 82 -10.27 15.29 -1.79
CA VAL A 82 -9.26 14.33 -2.26
C VAL A 82 -9.39 13.99 -3.75
N LEU A 83 -10.61 13.65 -4.20
CA LEU A 83 -10.85 13.34 -5.62
C LEU A 83 -10.59 14.53 -6.55
N ARG A 84 -10.93 15.74 -6.10
CA ARG A 84 -10.65 16.95 -6.88
C ARG A 84 -9.15 17.18 -7.00
N LEU A 85 -8.38 16.91 -5.95
CA LEU A 85 -6.92 17.04 -6.01
C LEU A 85 -6.26 15.95 -6.87
N ALA A 86 -6.83 14.75 -6.90
CA ALA A 86 -6.26 13.61 -7.62
C ALA A 86 -6.69 13.52 -9.09
N VAL A 87 -7.88 14.00 -9.46
CA VAL A 87 -8.53 13.68 -10.75
C VAL A 87 -9.10 14.92 -11.47
N GLN A 88 -8.83 16.14 -10.99
CA GLN A 88 -9.35 17.34 -11.66
C GLN A 88 -8.80 17.46 -13.10
N GLY A 89 -9.70 17.41 -14.08
CA GLY A 89 -9.37 17.49 -15.50
C GLY A 89 -8.94 16.16 -16.13
N THR A 90 -8.96 15.05 -15.38
CA THR A 90 -8.61 13.74 -15.94
C THR A 90 -9.75 13.14 -16.75
N GLN A 91 -9.54 12.95 -18.05
CA GLN A 91 -10.44 12.18 -18.90
C GLN A 91 -10.06 10.70 -18.84
N VAL A 92 -11.05 9.83 -18.65
CA VAL A 92 -10.82 8.38 -18.61
C VAL A 92 -11.28 7.76 -19.92
N SER A 93 -10.38 7.03 -20.57
CA SER A 93 -10.69 6.16 -21.70
C SER A 93 -10.21 4.74 -21.40
N SER A 94 -10.56 3.75 -22.22
CA SER A 94 -10.11 2.38 -22.04
C SER A 94 -9.28 1.88 -23.22
N VAL A 95 -8.41 0.91 -22.98
CA VAL A 95 -7.65 0.20 -24.01
C VAL A 95 -7.58 -1.29 -23.69
N ASN A 96 -7.65 -2.13 -24.71
CA ASN A 96 -7.53 -3.58 -24.54
C ASN A 96 -6.05 -3.98 -24.44
N LEU A 97 -5.67 -4.52 -23.28
CA LEU A 97 -4.35 -5.10 -23.01
C LEU A 97 -4.47 -6.62 -22.83
N PRO A 98 -3.37 -7.38 -22.92
CA PRO A 98 -3.36 -8.76 -22.44
C PRO A 98 -3.77 -8.76 -20.97
N GLY A 99 -4.75 -9.60 -20.61
CA GLY A 99 -5.28 -9.70 -19.25
C GLY A 99 -6.57 -8.91 -19.00
N GLY A 100 -6.97 -7.97 -19.88
CA GLY A 100 -8.25 -7.26 -19.72
C GLY A 100 -8.28 -5.84 -20.28
N GLN A 101 -9.36 -5.12 -19.99
CA GLN A 101 -9.45 -3.68 -20.28
C GLN A 101 -8.63 -2.89 -19.27
N ALA A 102 -7.81 -1.96 -19.77
CA ALA A 102 -7.03 -1.04 -18.95
C ALA A 102 -7.59 0.37 -19.07
N ALA A 103 -7.74 1.05 -17.93
CA ALA A 103 -8.04 2.47 -17.90
C ALA A 103 -6.82 3.29 -18.34
N VAL A 104 -7.07 4.26 -19.21
CA VAL A 104 -6.13 5.29 -19.64
C VAL A 104 -6.61 6.61 -19.04
N LEU A 105 -5.85 7.12 -18.08
CA LEU A 105 -6.08 8.40 -17.41
C LEU A 105 -5.33 9.48 -18.20
N ALA A 106 -6.07 10.37 -18.86
CA ALA A 106 -5.55 11.46 -19.65
C ALA A 106 -5.68 12.78 -18.89
N ASP A 107 -4.58 13.51 -18.72
CA ASP A 107 -4.59 14.86 -18.18
C ASP A 107 -3.76 15.80 -19.09
N ASP A 108 -3.68 17.09 -18.72
CA ASP A 108 -2.98 18.11 -19.50
C ASP A 108 -1.49 17.78 -19.75
N SER A 109 -0.88 16.97 -18.90
CA SER A 109 0.54 16.62 -18.94
C SER A 109 0.83 15.23 -19.54
N GLY A 110 -0.18 14.45 -19.92
CA GLY A 110 0.04 13.14 -20.56
C GLY A 110 -1.02 12.07 -20.31
N LEU A 111 -0.68 10.84 -20.66
CA LEU A 111 -1.55 9.65 -20.56
C LEU A 111 -0.93 8.61 -19.63
N THR A 112 -1.71 8.07 -18.70
CA THR A 112 -1.25 7.07 -17.71
C THR A 112 -2.11 5.80 -17.74
N VAL A 113 -1.47 4.63 -17.65
CA VAL A 113 -2.11 3.31 -17.45
C VAL A 113 -1.61 2.70 -16.16
N LEU A 114 -2.51 2.04 -15.41
CA LEU A 114 -2.19 1.38 -14.15
C LEU A 114 -2.21 -0.13 -14.31
N LEU A 115 -1.17 -0.79 -13.79
CA LEU A 115 -1.03 -2.25 -13.75
C LEU A 115 -0.81 -2.67 -12.29
N GLU A 116 -1.57 -3.64 -11.80
CA GLU A 116 -1.34 -4.24 -10.48
C GLU A 116 -0.38 -5.42 -10.62
N LEU A 117 0.67 -5.45 -9.79
CA LEU A 117 1.69 -6.49 -9.81
C LEU A 117 1.31 -7.64 -8.87
N GLY A 118 1.55 -8.86 -9.34
CA GLY A 118 1.15 -10.10 -8.67
C GLY A 118 -0.25 -10.56 -9.11
N ASP A 119 -0.74 -11.61 -8.46
CA ASP A 119 -2.12 -12.07 -8.64
C ASP A 119 -3.04 -11.33 -7.65
N PRO A 120 -3.89 -10.38 -8.09
CA PRO A 120 -4.86 -9.73 -7.21
C PRO A 120 -5.92 -10.72 -6.70
N ALA A 121 -6.27 -11.74 -7.50
CA ALA A 121 -7.21 -12.79 -7.12
C ALA A 121 -6.60 -13.84 -6.18
N GLY A 122 -5.26 -13.91 -6.13
CA GLY A 122 -4.51 -14.83 -5.27
C GLY A 122 -4.81 -14.61 -3.79
N LEU A 123 -5.56 -15.54 -3.19
CA LEU A 123 -5.95 -15.50 -1.78
C LEU A 123 -4.92 -16.09 -0.83
N LEU A 124 -4.10 -17.00 -1.36
CA LEU A 124 -2.96 -17.57 -0.67
C LEU A 124 -1.77 -16.65 -0.95
N ALA A 125 -1.09 -16.17 0.09
CA ALA A 125 0.13 -15.41 -0.14
C ALA A 125 1.18 -16.34 -0.77
N ASP A 126 1.58 -16.05 -2.00
CA ASP A 126 2.73 -16.69 -2.62
C ASP A 126 4.03 -16.07 -2.08
N PRO A 127 5.10 -16.87 -1.96
CA PRO A 127 6.40 -16.35 -1.55
C PRO A 127 6.83 -15.21 -2.48
N GLY A 128 7.43 -14.18 -1.88
CA GLY A 128 7.70 -12.91 -2.53
C GLY A 128 8.37 -13.04 -3.88
N HIS A 129 7.81 -12.34 -4.88
CA HIS A 129 8.41 -12.27 -6.20
C HIS A 129 9.53 -11.23 -6.16
N GLU A 130 10.72 -11.64 -6.56
CA GLU A 130 11.79 -10.71 -6.93
C GLU A 130 11.39 -10.03 -8.24
N LEU A 131 11.28 -8.71 -8.20
CA LEU A 131 10.96 -7.89 -9.34
C LEU A 131 12.25 -7.23 -9.86
N ALA A 132 12.62 -7.48 -11.11
CA ALA A 132 13.59 -6.61 -11.80
C ALA A 132 13.03 -5.19 -11.87
N ALA A 133 13.88 -4.17 -11.76
CA ALA A 133 13.40 -2.80 -11.76
C ALA A 133 12.58 -2.50 -13.04
N PRO A 134 11.32 -2.02 -12.92
CA PRO A 134 10.42 -1.93 -14.08
C PRO A 134 10.96 -1.11 -15.25
N TRP A 135 11.78 -0.10 -15.00
CA TRP A 135 12.41 0.72 -16.03
C TRP A 135 13.54 0.02 -16.80
N GLU A 136 14.16 -1.02 -16.24
CA GLU A 136 15.14 -1.86 -16.95
C GLU A 136 14.48 -2.80 -17.96
N LEU A 137 13.19 -3.10 -17.75
CA LEU A 137 12.41 -3.95 -18.65
C LEU A 137 11.92 -3.21 -19.90
N LEU A 138 12.11 -1.89 -19.96
CA LEU A 138 11.72 -1.03 -21.07
C LEU A 138 12.84 -0.99 -22.11
N PRO A 139 12.51 -1.01 -23.41
CA PRO A 139 13.53 -0.98 -24.46
C PRO A 139 14.34 0.32 -24.44
N ALA A 140 15.66 0.20 -24.58
CA ALA A 140 16.55 1.29 -24.98
C ALA A 140 16.51 1.53 -26.51
N ASP A 141 15.38 1.27 -27.16
CA ASP A 141 15.26 1.37 -28.62
C ASP A 141 15.55 2.81 -29.07
N ARG A 142 16.47 2.98 -30.04
CA ARG A 142 16.85 4.28 -30.64
C ARG A 142 15.75 4.93 -31.51
N ARG A 143 14.53 4.40 -31.50
CA ARG A 143 13.41 4.98 -32.24
C ARG A 143 12.91 6.22 -31.49
N GLU A 144 12.64 7.30 -32.22
CA GLU A 144 11.97 8.47 -31.66
C GLU A 144 10.64 8.05 -31.01
N ARG A 145 10.45 8.46 -29.75
CA ARG A 145 9.25 8.17 -28.97
C ARG A 145 9.03 9.32 -27.98
N PRO A 146 7.78 9.54 -27.52
CA PRO A 146 7.50 10.52 -26.48
C PRO A 146 8.20 10.16 -25.16
N SER A 147 8.52 11.15 -24.35
CA SER A 147 9.12 10.92 -23.04
C SER A 147 8.20 10.05 -22.17
N CYS A 148 8.80 9.08 -21.47
CA CYS A 148 8.05 8.10 -20.70
C CYS A 148 8.50 8.13 -19.24
N ARG A 149 7.55 7.91 -18.35
CA ARG A 149 7.78 7.79 -16.92
C ARG A 149 7.17 6.49 -16.42
N VAL A 150 7.88 5.82 -15.53
CA VAL A 150 7.37 4.66 -14.81
C VAL A 150 7.45 4.89 -13.32
N GLN A 151 6.35 4.64 -12.63
CA GLN A 151 6.21 4.84 -11.20
C GLN A 151 5.77 3.50 -10.57
N LEU A 152 6.65 2.91 -9.75
CA LEU A 152 6.35 1.74 -8.93
C LEU A 152 5.90 2.22 -7.55
N LEU A 153 4.66 1.92 -7.20
CA LEU A 153 4.05 2.27 -5.93
C LEU A 153 3.85 1.00 -5.10
N LEU A 154 4.43 0.99 -3.90
CA LEU A 154 4.26 -0.06 -2.90
C LEU A 154 3.47 0.52 -1.75
N SER A 155 2.39 -0.13 -1.35
CA SER A 155 1.61 0.25 -0.19
C SER A 155 1.55 -0.90 0.81
N GLY A 156 1.66 -0.56 2.08
CA GLY A 156 1.61 -1.50 3.20
C GLY A 156 0.74 -0.93 4.32
N VAL A 157 -0.23 -1.72 4.75
CA VAL A 157 -1.02 -1.48 5.96
C VAL A 157 -0.60 -2.53 6.97
N PRO A 158 0.17 -2.18 8.01
CA PRO A 158 0.57 -3.13 9.02
C PRO A 158 -0.64 -3.57 9.84
N ALA A 159 -0.62 -4.80 10.36
CA ALA A 159 -1.66 -5.25 11.27
C ALA A 159 -1.66 -4.36 12.53
N PRO A 160 -2.74 -3.61 12.85
CA PRO A 160 -2.74 -2.65 13.95
C PRO A 160 -2.41 -3.27 15.30
N ALA A 161 -2.84 -4.52 15.50
CA ALA A 161 -2.54 -5.26 16.71
C ALA A 161 -1.03 -5.54 16.87
N VAL A 162 -0.26 -5.55 15.79
CA VAL A 162 1.20 -5.73 15.85
C VAL A 162 1.93 -4.43 16.17
N THR A 163 1.39 -3.28 15.74
CA THR A 163 2.08 -1.97 15.77
C THR A 163 1.73 -1.08 16.96
N THR A 164 0.48 -1.10 17.44
CA THR A 164 -0.03 -0.11 18.42
C THR A 164 -0.85 -0.71 19.55
N GLY A 165 -1.36 -1.93 19.37
CA GLY A 165 -2.25 -2.55 20.35
C GLY A 165 -1.53 -3.10 21.59
N THR A 166 -2.04 -2.74 22.76
CA THR A 166 -1.82 -3.47 24.01
C THR A 166 -3.07 -4.32 24.31
N GLY A 167 -2.93 -5.61 24.59
CA GLY A 167 -4.07 -6.47 24.90
C GLY A 167 -3.93 -7.92 24.38
N PRO A 168 -4.99 -8.73 24.54
CA PRO A 168 -4.96 -10.15 24.19
C PRO A 168 -4.80 -10.39 22.68
N ILE A 169 -5.51 -9.63 21.84
CA ILE A 169 -5.46 -9.75 20.38
C ILE A 169 -4.04 -9.46 19.82
N PRO A 170 -3.42 -8.29 20.09
CA PRO A 170 -2.02 -7.98 19.79
C PRO A 170 -1.02 -9.07 20.16
N THR A 171 -1.09 -9.51 21.42
CA THR A 171 -0.12 -10.44 22.00
C THR A 171 -0.22 -11.81 21.33
N SER A 172 -1.45 -12.30 21.14
CA SER A 172 -1.70 -13.55 20.43
C SER A 172 -1.19 -13.49 18.99
N TYR A 173 -1.60 -12.45 18.24
CA TYR A 173 -1.29 -12.39 16.82
C TYR A 173 0.20 -12.27 16.54
N ARG A 174 0.94 -11.51 17.38
CA ARG A 174 2.41 -11.41 17.28
C ARG A 174 3.10 -12.75 17.54
N ALA A 175 2.64 -13.52 18.54
CA ALA A 175 3.19 -14.85 18.83
C ALA A 175 2.96 -15.84 17.67
N LEU A 176 1.82 -15.72 16.98
CA LEU A 176 1.51 -16.54 15.81
C LEU A 176 2.32 -16.12 14.57
N ALA A 177 2.31 -14.83 14.24
CA ALA A 177 2.91 -14.30 13.02
C ALA A 177 4.45 -14.21 13.06
N GLY A 178 5.05 -14.08 14.25
CA GLY A 178 6.50 -14.11 14.49
C GLY A 178 7.29 -12.86 14.07
N SER A 179 6.79 -12.06 13.12
CA SER A 179 7.42 -10.84 12.58
C SER A 179 6.35 -9.75 12.38
N PRO A 180 6.69 -8.45 12.20
CA PRO A 180 5.73 -7.46 11.75
C PRO A 180 5.05 -7.96 10.47
N ALA A 181 3.76 -8.25 10.57
CA ALA A 181 2.97 -8.74 9.45
C ALA A 181 2.16 -7.57 8.88
N LEU A 182 2.08 -7.52 7.55
CA LEU A 182 1.18 -6.59 6.89
C LEU A 182 -0.23 -7.19 6.93
N GLY A 183 -1.20 -6.43 7.42
CA GLY A 183 -2.61 -6.80 7.26
C GLY A 183 -2.98 -6.79 5.78
N HIS A 184 -2.38 -5.89 5.02
CA HIS A 184 -2.56 -5.77 3.58
C HIS A 184 -1.33 -5.14 2.90
N SER A 185 -1.01 -5.56 1.68
CA SER A 185 -0.07 -4.86 0.79
C SER A 185 -0.52 -4.91 -0.66
N ARG A 186 -0.11 -3.88 -1.42
CA ARG A 186 -0.28 -3.80 -2.88
C ARG A 186 0.95 -3.21 -3.54
N ALA A 187 1.20 -3.68 -4.77
CA ALA A 187 2.23 -3.16 -5.65
C ALA A 187 1.57 -2.75 -6.98
N ILE A 188 1.66 -1.47 -7.31
CA ILE A 188 1.02 -0.88 -8.49
C ILE A 188 2.10 -0.24 -9.35
N LEU A 189 2.03 -0.47 -10.65
CA LEU A 189 2.90 0.12 -11.65
C LEU A 189 2.09 1.09 -12.50
N ALA A 190 2.37 2.39 -12.36
CA ALA A 190 1.84 3.42 -13.24
C ALA A 190 2.84 3.69 -14.37
N VAL A 191 2.38 3.54 -15.60
CA VAL A 191 3.15 3.80 -16.82
C VAL A 191 2.57 5.03 -17.49
N ARG A 192 3.40 6.02 -17.79
CA ARG A 192 2.95 7.30 -18.30
C ARG A 192 3.75 7.73 -19.52
N THR A 193 3.06 8.22 -20.54
CA THR A 193 3.64 8.98 -21.65
C THR A 193 3.40 10.47 -21.39
N LEU A 194 4.45 11.27 -21.49
CA LEU A 194 4.41 12.71 -21.25
C LEU A 194 4.04 13.44 -22.56
N ARG A 195 3.26 14.51 -22.41
CA ARG A 195 2.90 15.38 -23.52
C ARG A 195 4.02 16.40 -23.76
N ASP A 196 4.90 16.09 -24.71
CA ASP A 196 5.95 16.98 -25.21
C ASP A 196 5.54 17.58 -26.58
N GLU A 197 6.16 18.69 -26.97
CA GLU A 197 5.91 19.32 -28.28
C GLU A 197 6.23 18.35 -29.43
N GLY A 198 5.35 18.28 -30.43
CA GLY A 198 5.54 17.48 -31.64
C GLY A 198 4.89 16.08 -31.65
N TRP A 199 4.29 15.63 -30.53
CA TRP A 199 3.59 14.34 -30.47
C TRP A 199 2.07 14.49 -30.41
N SER A 200 1.35 13.75 -31.26
CA SER A 200 -0.11 13.67 -31.23
C SER A 200 -0.63 12.73 -30.12
N ASP A 201 -1.86 12.94 -29.66
CA ASP A 201 -2.51 12.05 -28.68
C ASP A 201 -2.58 10.59 -29.14
N ALA A 202 -2.73 10.37 -30.44
CA ALA A 202 -2.74 9.03 -31.03
C ALA A 202 -1.37 8.33 -30.86
N GLU A 203 -0.27 9.06 -31.04
CA GLU A 203 1.09 8.55 -30.87
C GLU A 203 1.44 8.31 -29.39
N LEU A 204 1.01 9.21 -28.50
CA LEU A 204 1.13 9.02 -27.05
C LEU A 204 0.42 7.74 -26.62
N ARG A 205 -0.82 7.54 -27.07
CA ARG A 205 -1.64 6.35 -26.74
C ARG A 205 -1.06 5.08 -27.33
N ARG A 206 -0.56 5.12 -28.57
CA ARG A 206 0.08 3.97 -29.23
C ARG A 206 1.34 3.54 -28.48
N THR A 207 2.17 4.50 -28.08
CA THR A 207 3.39 4.24 -27.30
C THR A 207 3.06 3.66 -25.94
N LEU A 208 2.13 4.27 -25.20
CA LEU A 208 1.68 3.80 -23.89
C LEU A 208 1.15 2.36 -23.94
N THR A 209 0.27 2.08 -24.92
CA THR A 209 -0.30 0.74 -25.11
C THR A 209 0.78 -0.30 -25.42
N GLY A 210 1.78 0.07 -26.24
CA GLY A 210 2.92 -0.79 -26.58
C GLY A 210 3.79 -1.11 -25.37
N LEU A 211 4.07 -0.13 -24.51
CA LEU A 211 4.83 -0.32 -23.27
C LEU A 211 4.05 -1.15 -22.25
N ALA A 212 2.78 -0.82 -22.01
CA ALA A 212 1.94 -1.54 -21.06
C ALA A 212 1.78 -3.01 -21.47
N ARG A 213 1.51 -3.30 -22.75
CA ARG A 213 1.45 -4.66 -23.30
C ARG A 213 2.75 -5.44 -23.12
N ARG A 214 3.90 -4.77 -23.18
CA ARG A 214 5.21 -5.42 -22.97
C ARG A 214 5.41 -5.74 -21.50
N LEU A 215 5.06 -4.82 -20.61
CA LEU A 215 5.17 -5.01 -19.17
C LEU A 215 4.23 -6.12 -18.68
N THR A 216 2.96 -6.16 -19.11
CA THR A 216 2.03 -7.25 -18.73
C THR A 216 2.44 -8.62 -19.26
N LYS A 217 3.28 -8.68 -20.31
CA LYS A 217 3.86 -9.95 -20.80
C LYS A 217 5.12 -10.38 -20.04
N ARG A 218 5.90 -9.43 -19.53
CA ARG A 218 7.19 -9.69 -18.86
C ARG A 218 7.06 -9.81 -17.35
N LEU A 219 6.05 -9.17 -16.78
CA LEU A 219 5.73 -9.17 -15.37
C LEU A 219 4.40 -9.90 -15.18
N ALA A 220 4.22 -10.58 -14.04
CA ALA A 220 2.91 -10.98 -13.58
C ALA A 220 2.13 -9.72 -13.17
N ALA A 221 1.52 -9.05 -14.15
CA ALA A 221 0.84 -7.78 -13.95
C ALA A 221 -0.53 -7.78 -14.63
N GLN A 222 -1.57 -7.37 -13.89
CA GLN A 222 -2.94 -7.27 -14.37
C GLN A 222 -3.29 -5.82 -14.70
N PRO A 223 -3.86 -5.51 -15.88
CA PRO A 223 -4.37 -4.18 -16.16
C PRO A 223 -5.56 -3.82 -15.27
N LEU A 224 -5.58 -2.61 -14.74
CA LEU A 224 -6.71 -2.11 -13.96
C LEU A 224 -7.74 -1.44 -14.86
N ASP A 225 -8.99 -1.86 -14.76
CA ASP A 225 -10.11 -1.19 -15.43
C ASP A 225 -10.43 0.19 -14.78
N THR A 226 -11.40 0.91 -15.33
CA THR A 226 -11.76 2.25 -14.84
C THR A 226 -12.19 2.25 -13.37
N ALA A 227 -12.99 1.27 -12.96
CA ALA A 227 -13.51 1.21 -11.60
C ALA A 227 -12.38 0.85 -10.61
N ALA A 228 -11.53 -0.11 -10.97
CA ALA A 228 -10.39 -0.54 -10.17
C ALA A 228 -9.31 0.54 -10.08
N ALA A 229 -9.04 1.29 -11.15
CA ALA A 229 -8.10 2.41 -11.15
C ALA A 229 -8.57 3.53 -10.19
N MET A 230 -9.83 3.96 -10.30
CA MET A 230 -10.39 5.00 -9.44
C MET A 230 -10.46 4.57 -7.96
N ARG A 231 -10.79 3.30 -7.73
CA ARG A 231 -10.75 2.70 -6.38
C ARG A 231 -9.34 2.68 -5.83
N THR A 232 -8.36 2.31 -6.63
CA THR A 232 -6.95 2.28 -6.23
C THR A 232 -6.46 3.67 -5.82
N ILE A 233 -6.80 4.72 -6.58
CA ILE A 233 -6.48 6.11 -6.22
C ILE A 233 -7.13 6.49 -4.88
N THR A 234 -8.40 6.12 -4.69
CA THR A 234 -9.15 6.38 -3.45
C THR A 234 -8.55 5.65 -2.25
N ASP A 235 -8.32 4.34 -2.37
CA ASP A 235 -7.76 3.50 -1.31
C ASP A 235 -6.40 4.01 -0.84
N LEU A 236 -5.57 4.48 -1.77
CA LEU A 236 -4.26 5.06 -1.47
C LEU A 236 -4.33 6.41 -0.77
N THR A 237 -5.48 7.06 -0.69
CA THR A 237 -5.64 8.29 0.12
C THR A 237 -6.00 7.98 1.56
N TYR A 238 -6.47 6.75 1.83
CA TYR A 238 -6.93 6.26 3.12
C TYR A 238 -8.01 7.13 3.77
N ALA A 239 -8.81 7.80 2.95
CA ALA A 239 -9.90 8.66 3.39
C ALA A 239 -11.11 8.51 2.46
N ASP A 240 -12.26 8.98 2.93
CA ASP A 240 -13.44 9.10 2.09
C ASP A 240 -13.12 9.97 0.85
N PRO A 241 -13.54 9.59 -0.36
CA PRO A 241 -13.50 10.44 -1.54
C PRO A 241 -13.90 11.90 -1.32
N ALA A 242 -14.89 12.15 -0.45
CA ALA A 242 -15.42 13.47 -0.11
C ALA A 242 -14.62 14.21 0.97
N ALA A 243 -13.65 13.55 1.61
CA ALA A 243 -12.87 14.14 2.69
C ALA A 243 -12.08 15.37 2.21
N GLU A 244 -12.07 16.39 3.08
CA GLU A 244 -11.29 17.60 2.87
C GLU A 244 -9.81 17.36 3.18
N VAL A 245 -8.96 17.97 2.36
CA VAL A 245 -7.50 17.96 2.54
C VAL A 245 -7.06 19.30 3.12
N HIS A 246 -6.38 19.23 4.26
CA HIS A 246 -5.83 20.39 4.97
C HIS A 246 -4.31 20.27 5.06
N GLU A 247 -3.60 21.19 4.40
CA GLU A 247 -2.14 21.25 4.47
C GLU A 247 -1.72 22.16 5.62
N GLU A 248 -1.08 21.57 6.63
CA GLU A 248 -0.33 22.29 7.65
C GLU A 248 1.15 22.33 7.24
N TRP A 249 1.93 23.18 7.90
CA TRP A 249 3.35 23.31 7.58
C TRP A 249 4.10 21.98 7.74
N ALA A 250 3.86 21.26 8.83
CA ALA A 250 4.58 20.04 9.18
C ALA A 250 3.85 18.75 8.77
N ALA A 251 2.58 18.83 8.38
CA ALA A 251 1.78 17.64 8.07
C ALA A 251 0.64 17.97 7.10
N LEU A 252 0.07 16.93 6.51
CA LEU A 252 -1.16 16.99 5.72
C LEU A 252 -2.24 16.21 6.45
N ARG A 253 -3.40 16.80 6.71
CA ARG A 253 -4.55 16.08 7.26
C ARG A 253 -5.52 15.73 6.15
N VAL A 254 -5.83 14.45 6.04
CA VAL A 254 -6.79 13.91 5.07
C VAL A 254 -7.75 13.00 5.81
N GLY A 255 -9.05 13.32 5.80
CA GLY A 255 -10.06 12.52 6.51
C GLY A 255 -9.79 12.40 8.02
N GLY A 256 -9.14 13.40 8.63
CA GLY A 256 -8.75 13.40 10.04
C GLY A 256 -7.39 12.74 10.34
N LEU A 257 -6.85 11.94 9.42
CA LEU A 257 -5.56 11.28 9.62
C LEU A 257 -4.38 12.19 9.25
N PRO A 258 -3.41 12.41 10.14
CA PRO A 258 -2.22 13.17 9.82
C PRO A 258 -1.26 12.33 8.96
N GLN A 259 -0.74 12.96 7.92
CA GLN A 259 0.16 12.36 6.94
C GLN A 259 1.41 13.22 6.79
N VAL A 260 2.55 12.58 6.56
CA VAL A 260 3.81 13.25 6.24
C VAL A 260 4.40 12.60 5.00
N THR A 261 5.06 13.40 4.16
CA THR A 261 5.77 12.89 2.98
C THR A 261 7.24 13.20 3.08
N PHE A 262 8.06 12.23 2.72
CA PHE A 262 9.50 12.33 2.53
C PHE A 262 9.83 12.16 1.05
N HIS A 263 10.91 12.79 0.62
CA HIS A 263 11.39 12.69 -0.75
C HIS A 263 12.91 12.63 -0.79
N THR A 264 13.45 11.85 -1.71
CA THR A 264 14.85 11.90 -2.10
C THR A 264 15.00 11.63 -3.59
N SER A 265 16.07 12.14 -4.19
CA SER A 265 16.47 11.81 -5.56
C SER A 265 17.81 11.10 -5.45
N PRO A 266 17.81 9.77 -5.34
CA PRO A 266 19.05 9.01 -5.29
C PRO A 266 19.77 9.14 -6.64
N GLU A 267 21.10 9.10 -6.61
CA GLU A 267 21.87 8.88 -7.84
C GLU A 267 21.50 7.50 -8.41
N ALA A 268 21.51 7.35 -9.74
CA ALA A 268 21.13 6.11 -10.40
C ALA A 268 21.97 4.88 -9.95
N THR A 269 23.14 5.13 -9.34
CA THR A 269 24.06 4.13 -8.77
C THR A 269 23.87 3.87 -7.28
N ALA A 270 23.19 4.76 -6.55
CA ALA A 270 22.96 4.72 -5.10
C ALA A 270 21.50 4.35 -4.80
N THR A 271 21.07 3.22 -5.35
CA THR A 271 19.69 2.76 -5.36
C THR A 271 19.21 2.35 -3.96
N PRO A 272 17.93 2.61 -3.59
CA PRO A 272 17.40 2.21 -2.30
C PRO A 272 17.35 0.67 -2.21
N SER A 273 17.90 0.11 -1.13
CA SER A 273 17.94 -1.33 -0.91
C SER A 273 16.55 -1.91 -0.68
N ALA A 274 16.34 -3.18 -1.06
CA ALA A 274 15.10 -3.90 -0.78
C ALA A 274 14.80 -3.97 0.73
N GLU A 275 15.84 -4.05 1.56
CA GLU A 275 15.74 -3.99 3.03
C GLU A 275 15.16 -2.66 3.51
N LEU A 276 15.60 -1.53 2.93
CA LEU A 276 15.06 -0.22 3.26
C LEU A 276 13.58 -0.13 2.86
N LEU A 277 13.23 -0.54 1.64
CA LEU A 277 11.84 -0.53 1.17
C LEU A 277 10.94 -1.40 2.06
N THR A 278 11.42 -2.59 2.43
CA THR A 278 10.73 -3.50 3.34
C THR A 278 10.58 -2.88 4.73
N GLY A 279 11.65 -2.32 5.29
CA GLY A 279 11.63 -1.65 6.60
C GLY A 279 10.65 -0.48 6.66
N LEU A 280 10.58 0.32 5.60
CA LEU A 280 9.62 1.44 5.48
C LEU A 280 8.17 0.95 5.50
N LEU A 281 7.86 -0.14 4.79
CA LEU A 281 6.50 -0.69 4.73
C LEU A 281 6.02 -1.29 6.05
N HIS A 282 6.94 -1.71 6.91
CA HIS A 282 6.63 -2.31 8.23
C HIS A 282 6.70 -1.31 9.38
N LEU A 283 6.83 -0.01 9.09
CA LEU A 283 6.77 1.04 10.12
C LEU A 283 5.44 0.96 10.89
N PRO A 284 5.44 1.27 12.21
CA PRO A 284 4.27 1.16 13.06
C PRO A 284 3.30 2.35 12.89
N VAL A 285 2.83 2.55 11.66
CA VAL A 285 1.89 3.61 11.26
C VAL A 285 0.58 2.99 10.76
N ALA A 286 -0.44 3.78 10.48
CA ALA A 286 -1.69 3.27 9.91
C ALA A 286 -1.47 2.74 8.48
N ALA A 287 -0.68 3.45 7.67
CA ALA A 287 -0.23 2.98 6.38
C ALA A 287 1.06 3.65 5.93
N THR A 288 1.84 2.94 5.11
CA THR A 288 2.99 3.48 4.39
C THR A 288 2.78 3.33 2.90
N THR A 289 3.02 4.39 2.13
CA THR A 289 3.13 4.36 0.67
C THR A 289 4.55 4.72 0.27
N VAL A 290 5.24 3.82 -0.42
CA VAL A 290 6.57 4.04 -1.00
C VAL A 290 6.44 4.12 -2.51
N THR A 291 7.05 5.12 -3.13
CA THR A 291 6.91 5.36 -4.56
C THR A 291 8.26 5.63 -5.19
N LEU A 292 8.63 4.76 -6.14
CA LEU A 292 9.84 4.88 -6.96
C LEU A 292 9.42 5.35 -8.35
N THR A 293 9.84 6.55 -8.72
CA THR A 293 9.57 7.12 -10.05
C THR A 293 10.86 7.17 -10.85
N ALA A 294 10.84 6.60 -12.04
CA ALA A 294 11.92 6.66 -13.02
C ALA A 294 11.45 7.44 -14.26
N ASP A 295 12.13 8.55 -14.52
CA ASP A 295 12.00 9.29 -15.77
C ASP A 295 12.99 8.74 -16.77
N LEU A 296 12.47 8.23 -17.88
CA LEU A 296 13.31 7.72 -18.95
C LEU A 296 13.87 8.89 -19.75
N PRO A 297 15.15 8.83 -20.15
CA PRO A 297 15.73 9.82 -21.03
C PRO A 297 15.01 9.85 -22.39
N GLU A 298 15.08 11.00 -23.07
CA GLU A 298 14.59 11.14 -24.44
C GLU A 298 15.28 10.15 -25.37
N SER A 299 14.58 9.74 -26.44
CA SER A 299 15.14 8.84 -27.45
C SER A 299 16.46 9.38 -28.00
N GLY A 300 17.51 8.56 -27.92
CA GLY A 300 18.85 8.92 -28.41
C GLY A 300 19.77 9.53 -27.36
N SER A 301 19.27 9.90 -26.18
CA SER A 301 20.12 10.34 -25.06
C SER A 301 20.81 9.14 -24.38
N THR A 302 22.06 9.34 -24.00
CA THR A 302 22.87 8.41 -23.19
C THR A 302 22.80 8.71 -21.70
N ASP A 303 22.02 9.72 -21.29
CA ASP A 303 21.85 10.06 -19.87
C ASP A 303 21.13 8.90 -19.13
N PRO A 304 21.53 8.59 -17.89
CA PRO A 304 20.84 7.59 -17.08
C PRO A 304 19.42 8.06 -16.72
N PRO A 305 18.49 7.12 -16.45
CA PRO A 305 17.16 7.49 -15.96
C PRO A 305 17.27 8.22 -14.62
N LEU A 306 16.42 9.23 -14.45
CA LEU A 306 16.37 10.00 -13.22
C LEU A 306 15.42 9.30 -12.26
N ILE A 307 15.92 8.93 -11.09
CA ILE A 307 15.15 8.20 -10.08
C ILE A 307 14.79 9.17 -8.95
N SER A 308 13.52 9.13 -8.54
CA SER A 308 13.04 9.77 -7.32
C SER A 308 12.29 8.77 -6.45
N LEU A 309 12.46 8.91 -5.14
CA LEU A 309 11.80 8.11 -4.12
C LEU A 309 10.97 9.05 -3.24
N ALA A 310 9.67 8.79 -3.17
CA ALA A 310 8.77 9.44 -2.23
C ALA A 310 8.23 8.41 -1.24
N VAL A 311 8.15 8.78 0.04
CA VAL A 311 7.60 7.94 1.10
C VAL A 311 6.55 8.74 1.84
N ARG A 312 5.31 8.28 1.85
CA ARG A 312 4.22 8.88 2.63
C ARG A 312 3.86 7.97 3.79
N LEU A 313 3.83 8.53 4.99
CA LEU A 313 3.35 7.87 6.18
C LEU A 313 1.99 8.45 6.55
N VAL A 314 1.07 7.58 6.94
CA VAL A 314 -0.26 7.94 7.48
C VAL A 314 -0.34 7.35 8.87
N ALA A 315 -0.54 8.17 9.90
CA ALA A 315 -0.61 7.71 11.29
C ALA A 315 -2.00 7.91 11.89
N GLN A 316 -2.27 7.25 13.02
CA GLN A 316 -3.54 7.40 13.75
C GLN A 316 -3.64 8.77 14.44
N ASP A 317 -2.50 9.27 14.91
CA ASP A 317 -2.38 10.56 15.58
C ASP A 317 -1.03 11.23 15.26
N GLN A 318 -0.88 12.49 15.71
CA GLN A 318 0.32 13.28 15.44
C GLN A 318 1.56 12.73 16.16
N ALA A 319 1.41 12.15 17.35
CA ALA A 319 2.54 11.67 18.14
C ALA A 319 3.16 10.43 17.48
N ALA A 320 2.32 9.48 17.06
CA ALA A 320 2.73 8.31 16.28
C ALA A 320 3.38 8.73 14.95
N LEU A 321 2.86 9.78 14.30
CA LEU A 321 3.44 10.31 13.07
C LEU A 321 4.88 10.82 13.28
N GLU A 322 5.14 11.59 14.33
CA GLU A 322 6.48 12.13 14.62
C GLU A 322 7.48 11.04 15.01
N VAL A 323 7.05 10.02 15.77
CA VAL A 323 7.90 8.85 16.08
C VAL A 323 8.27 8.10 14.81
N ALA A 324 7.31 7.84 13.93
CA ALA A 324 7.58 7.17 12.66
C ALA A 324 8.44 8.02 11.71
N ALA A 325 8.21 9.34 11.69
CA ALA A 325 9.02 10.30 10.94
C ALA A 325 10.49 10.28 11.39
N ALA A 326 10.74 10.21 12.71
CA ALA A 326 12.07 10.06 13.26
C ALA A 326 12.70 8.72 12.82
N SER A 327 11.95 7.61 12.85
CA SER A 327 12.44 6.30 12.39
C SER A 327 12.85 6.32 10.91
N VAL A 328 12.11 6.99 10.03
CA VAL A 328 12.49 7.16 8.61
C VAL A 328 13.82 7.88 8.50
N GLN A 329 14.04 8.94 9.27
CA GLN A 329 15.29 9.71 9.25
C GLN A 329 16.48 8.89 9.78
N HIS A 330 16.25 8.01 10.76
CA HIS A 330 17.27 7.07 11.23
C HIS A 330 17.61 5.99 10.20
N MET A 331 16.61 5.50 9.45
CA MET A 331 16.81 4.52 8.38
C MET A 331 17.55 5.12 7.18
N SER A 332 17.27 6.38 6.83
CA SER A 332 17.98 7.09 5.76
C SER A 332 17.94 8.60 5.93
N ALA A 333 19.10 9.20 6.19
CA ALA A 333 19.27 10.65 6.21
C ALA A 333 19.05 11.32 4.84
N ALA A 334 19.04 10.53 3.75
CA ALA A 334 18.76 11.04 2.41
C ALA A 334 17.28 11.38 2.21
N LEU A 335 16.36 10.74 2.95
CA LEU A 335 14.93 11.00 2.90
C LEU A 335 14.59 12.30 3.62
N ARG A 336 14.15 13.30 2.86
CA ARG A 336 13.90 14.66 3.34
C ARG A 336 12.42 14.88 3.55
N ARG A 337 12.01 15.35 4.72
CA ARG A 337 10.61 15.71 5.00
C ARG A 337 10.16 16.87 4.09
N LEU A 338 8.94 16.79 3.56
CA LEU A 338 8.35 17.78 2.66
C LEU A 338 7.55 18.89 3.39
N ASP A 339 8.10 19.45 4.47
CA ASP A 339 7.43 20.54 5.20
C ASP A 339 7.08 21.71 4.26
N GLY A 340 5.81 22.15 4.31
CA GLY A 340 5.20 23.17 3.46
C GLY A 340 4.87 22.73 2.02
N ASP A 341 5.13 21.48 1.65
CA ASP A 341 4.89 20.91 0.31
C ASP A 341 4.32 19.47 0.39
N HIS A 342 3.62 19.12 1.47
CA HIS A 342 3.03 17.79 1.67
C HIS A 342 1.92 17.48 0.67
N LEU A 343 1.18 18.47 0.17
CA LEU A 343 0.19 18.26 -0.88
C LEU A 343 0.85 17.78 -2.19
N ARG A 344 2.02 18.34 -2.52
CA ARG A 344 2.83 17.83 -3.64
C ARG A 344 3.32 16.41 -3.34
N GLY A 345 3.72 16.15 -2.10
CA GLY A 345 4.05 14.80 -1.63
C GLY A 345 2.90 13.78 -1.81
N LEU A 346 1.67 14.17 -1.50
CA LEU A 346 0.46 13.37 -1.73
C LEU A 346 0.33 13.01 -3.21
N THR A 347 0.39 14.01 -4.11
CA THR A 347 0.27 13.77 -5.55
C THR A 347 1.40 12.88 -6.11
N ALA A 348 2.62 13.02 -5.58
CA ALA A 348 3.78 12.19 -5.97
C ALA A 348 3.68 10.74 -5.48
N THR A 349 2.82 10.47 -4.49
CA THR A 349 2.54 9.14 -3.93
C THR A 349 1.17 8.59 -4.34
N LEU A 350 0.52 9.23 -5.31
CA LEU A 350 -0.61 8.68 -6.04
C LEU A 350 -0.12 8.06 -7.36
N PRO A 351 -0.82 7.03 -7.87
CA PRO A 351 -0.42 6.30 -9.08
C PRO A 351 -0.81 7.10 -10.35
N LEU A 352 -0.60 8.41 -10.35
CA LEU A 352 -0.87 9.28 -11.49
C LEU A 352 0.38 9.47 -12.34
N ALA A 353 1.56 9.10 -11.83
CA ALA A 353 2.87 9.44 -12.36
C ALA A 353 3.01 10.95 -12.67
N ALA A 354 2.18 11.79 -12.04
CA ALA A 354 2.08 13.23 -12.27
C ALA A 354 3.11 14.04 -11.48
N SER A 355 4.19 13.41 -11.00
CA SER A 355 5.24 14.12 -10.26
C SER A 355 5.70 15.33 -11.09
N GLY A 356 5.66 16.51 -10.46
CA GLY A 356 5.98 17.78 -11.14
C GLY A 356 7.31 17.69 -11.88
N ASN A 357 7.42 18.38 -13.01
CA ASN A 357 8.48 18.24 -14.00
C ASN A 357 9.87 18.00 -13.34
N PRO A 358 10.47 16.81 -13.47
CA PRO A 358 11.77 16.47 -12.91
C PRO A 358 12.87 17.31 -13.53
N ARG A 359 12.71 17.78 -14.79
CA ARG A 359 13.63 18.75 -15.38
C ARG A 359 13.59 20.08 -14.64
N GLN A 360 12.43 20.47 -14.11
CA GLN A 360 12.28 21.69 -13.31
C GLN A 360 12.76 21.48 -11.86
N ALA A 361 12.59 20.27 -11.31
CA ALA A 361 13.20 19.86 -10.04
C ALA A 361 14.73 19.76 -10.14
N LEU A 362 15.28 19.32 -11.28
CA LEU A 362 16.72 19.28 -11.58
C LEU A 362 17.27 20.64 -12.01
N GLN A 363 16.44 21.53 -12.55
CA GLN A 363 16.80 22.94 -12.73
C GLN A 363 16.89 23.68 -11.39
N THR A 364 16.10 23.28 -10.38
CA THR A 364 16.30 23.77 -9.00
C THR A 364 17.37 22.97 -8.24
N TRP A 365 17.73 21.78 -8.71
CA TRP A 365 18.64 20.83 -8.06
C TRP A 365 19.69 20.38 -9.08
N HIS A 366 20.65 21.24 -9.38
CA HIS A 366 21.79 20.90 -10.23
C HIS A 366 22.64 19.82 -9.56
N THR A 367 22.31 18.55 -9.77
CA THR A 367 23.16 17.41 -9.40
C THR A 367 24.32 17.34 -10.38
N VAL A 368 25.52 17.36 -9.83
CA VAL A 368 26.78 17.15 -10.53
C VAL A 368 26.69 15.84 -11.33
N ARG A 369 26.86 15.92 -12.65
CA ARG A 369 26.92 14.74 -13.52
C ARG A 369 28.25 14.03 -13.28
N HIS A 370 28.21 12.77 -12.83
CA HIS A 370 29.36 11.90 -12.80
C HIS A 370 29.09 10.56 -13.49
N SER A 371 30.01 10.25 -14.40
CA SER A 371 30.41 9.02 -15.12
C SER A 371 29.56 7.73 -15.09
N PRO A 372 29.55 6.95 -16.21
CA PRO A 372 28.66 5.81 -16.40
C PRO A 372 29.27 4.53 -15.82
N ALA A 373 28.76 4.11 -14.67
CA ALA A 373 28.82 2.72 -14.26
C ALA A 373 27.41 2.31 -13.82
N THR A 374 26.58 1.92 -14.79
CA THR A 374 25.27 1.32 -14.57
C THR A 374 25.48 -0.01 -13.86
N ARG A 375 25.43 0.00 -12.52
CA ARG A 375 25.06 -1.23 -11.82
C ARG A 375 23.57 -1.44 -12.07
N PRO A 376 23.14 -2.62 -12.53
CA PRO A 376 21.72 -2.95 -12.59
C PRO A 376 21.13 -2.82 -11.18
N PHE A 377 19.88 -2.40 -11.10
CA PHE A 377 19.11 -2.45 -9.88
C PHE A 377 19.18 -3.88 -9.34
N GLY A 378 19.49 -4.02 -8.04
CA GLY A 378 19.32 -5.32 -7.39
C GLY A 378 17.86 -5.77 -7.49
N PRO A 379 17.58 -7.09 -7.46
CA PRO A 379 16.21 -7.57 -7.45
C PRO A 379 15.42 -6.89 -6.32
N LEU A 380 14.28 -6.30 -6.67
CA LEU A 380 13.40 -5.64 -5.72
C LEU A 380 12.46 -6.70 -5.16
N SER A 381 12.72 -7.17 -3.94
CA SER A 381 11.81 -8.08 -3.26
C SER A 381 10.52 -7.33 -2.96
N LEU A 382 9.44 -7.67 -3.67
CA LEU A 382 8.14 -7.10 -3.37
C LEU A 382 7.69 -7.59 -1.99
N PRO A 383 6.93 -6.77 -1.23
CA PRO A 383 6.25 -7.17 -0.01
C PRO A 383 5.08 -8.13 -0.35
N ALA A 384 5.40 -9.25 -0.95
CA ALA A 384 4.50 -10.36 -1.24
C ALA A 384 5.01 -11.54 -0.42
N GLY A 385 4.11 -12.22 0.29
CA GLY A 385 4.45 -13.45 1.04
C GLY A 385 3.93 -13.50 2.46
N TRP A 386 3.63 -12.37 3.08
CA TRP A 386 3.20 -12.33 4.49
C TRP A 386 2.07 -11.33 4.74
N THR A 387 1.10 -11.27 3.82
CA THR A 387 0.01 -10.29 3.89
C THR A 387 -1.34 -10.95 4.10
N GLY A 388 -2.11 -10.40 5.03
CA GLY A 388 -3.45 -10.89 5.36
C GLY A 388 -3.54 -11.54 6.74
N VAL A 389 -4.61 -12.32 6.93
CA VAL A 389 -4.96 -12.97 8.20
C VAL A 389 -4.24 -14.30 8.32
N VAL A 390 -3.34 -14.43 9.29
CA VAL A 390 -2.63 -15.70 9.54
C VAL A 390 -3.59 -16.75 10.12
N VAL A 391 -3.82 -17.83 9.38
CA VAL A 391 -4.70 -18.93 9.82
C VAL A 391 -3.96 -20.02 10.62
N GLY A 392 -2.65 -20.10 10.49
CA GLY A 392 -1.88 -21.09 11.22
C GLY A 392 -0.47 -21.20 10.67
N ARG A 393 0.15 -22.34 10.88
CA ARG A 393 1.50 -22.65 10.37
C ARG A 393 1.44 -23.81 9.40
N ASN A 394 2.19 -23.69 8.31
CA ASN A 394 2.36 -24.78 7.35
C ASN A 394 3.27 -25.88 7.92
N ARG A 395 3.50 -26.96 7.15
CA ARG A 395 4.36 -28.09 7.55
C ARG A 395 5.82 -27.71 7.86
N HIS A 396 6.28 -26.55 7.39
CA HIS A 396 7.63 -26.02 7.62
C HIS A 396 7.67 -25.05 8.81
N GLY A 397 6.56 -24.84 9.51
CA GLY A 397 6.46 -23.92 10.64
C GLY A 397 6.27 -22.44 10.25
N HIS A 398 6.20 -22.13 8.96
CA HIS A 398 5.95 -20.78 8.46
C HIS A 398 4.47 -20.41 8.61
N PRO A 399 4.13 -19.19 9.10
CA PRO A 399 2.78 -18.66 9.03
C PRO A 399 2.13 -18.79 7.65
N LEU A 400 0.85 -19.16 7.61
CA LEU A 400 0.02 -19.21 6.41
C LEU A 400 -1.01 -18.07 6.44
N PRO A 401 -0.73 -16.93 5.80
CA PRO A 401 -1.67 -15.82 5.71
C PRO A 401 -2.69 -16.00 4.58
N LEU A 402 -3.91 -15.52 4.82
CA LEU A 402 -5.00 -15.43 3.86
C LEU A 402 -5.30 -13.97 3.53
N ARG A 403 -5.31 -13.62 2.25
CA ARG A 403 -5.66 -12.27 1.76
C ARG A 403 -7.18 -12.07 1.71
N LEU A 404 -7.84 -12.17 2.87
CA LEU A 404 -9.30 -12.01 2.97
C LEU A 404 -9.78 -10.62 2.58
N PHE A 405 -8.98 -9.58 2.84
CA PHE A 405 -9.35 -8.18 2.62
C PHE A 405 -8.55 -7.60 1.45
N ARG A 406 -9.26 -7.28 0.37
CA ARG A 406 -8.70 -6.86 -0.92
C ARG A 406 -9.64 -5.87 -1.62
N ALA A 407 -9.18 -5.32 -2.76
CA ALA A 407 -9.96 -4.35 -3.55
C ALA A 407 -11.17 -4.99 -4.26
N GLU A 408 -11.29 -6.32 -4.20
CA GLU A 408 -12.44 -7.12 -4.57
C GLU A 408 -13.10 -7.71 -3.31
N PRO A 409 -14.41 -8.00 -3.34
CA PRO A 409 -15.04 -8.78 -2.28
C PRO A 409 -14.44 -10.18 -2.20
N THR A 410 -14.39 -10.76 -1.01
CA THR A 410 -13.98 -12.16 -0.80
C THR A 410 -15.14 -12.99 -0.28
N ARG A 411 -15.42 -14.11 -0.94
CA ARG A 411 -16.38 -15.12 -0.48
C ARG A 411 -15.64 -16.35 -0.01
N MET A 412 -15.88 -16.73 1.24
CA MET A 412 -15.23 -17.85 1.89
C MET A 412 -16.26 -18.81 2.45
N LEU A 413 -16.06 -20.10 2.21
CA LEU A 413 -16.80 -21.17 2.87
C LEU A 413 -15.92 -21.77 3.98
N LEU A 414 -16.42 -21.81 5.21
CA LEU A 414 -15.79 -22.48 6.33
C LEU A 414 -16.60 -23.72 6.72
N VAL A 415 -16.05 -24.91 6.48
CA VAL A 415 -16.63 -26.18 6.94
C VAL A 415 -15.88 -26.63 8.19
N GLY A 416 -16.51 -26.49 9.35
CA GLY A 416 -15.91 -26.81 10.63
C GLY A 416 -16.74 -26.33 11.84
N GLY A 417 -16.16 -26.45 13.02
CA GLY A 417 -16.79 -26.03 14.27
C GLY A 417 -16.81 -24.51 14.46
N LEU A 418 -17.74 -24.03 15.28
CA LEU A 418 -17.89 -22.61 15.62
C LEU A 418 -16.59 -21.97 16.14
N ARG A 419 -15.83 -22.71 16.95
CA ARG A 419 -14.55 -22.24 17.51
C ARG A 419 -13.51 -21.90 16.43
N CYS A 420 -13.55 -22.60 15.29
CA CYS A 420 -12.68 -22.25 14.15
C CYS A 420 -13.10 -20.91 13.54
N ALA A 421 -14.40 -20.61 13.48
CA ALA A 421 -14.92 -19.32 13.00
C ALA A 421 -14.60 -18.19 13.99
N GLN A 422 -14.72 -18.43 15.30
CA GLN A 422 -14.31 -17.49 16.34
C GLN A 422 -12.80 -17.21 16.30
N LEU A 423 -11.98 -18.24 16.05
CA LEU A 423 -10.53 -18.07 15.86
C LEU A 423 -10.23 -17.20 14.64
N LEU A 424 -10.91 -17.45 13.51
CA LEU A 424 -10.77 -16.62 12.32
C LEU A 424 -11.17 -15.17 12.61
N ALA A 425 -12.32 -14.96 13.26
CA ALA A 425 -12.79 -13.63 13.67
C ALA A 425 -11.76 -12.91 14.56
N PHE A 426 -11.23 -13.61 15.58
CA PHE A 426 -10.24 -13.07 16.51
C PHE A 426 -8.97 -12.61 15.78
N ARG A 427 -8.49 -13.40 14.82
CA ARG A 427 -7.31 -13.07 14.03
C ARG A 427 -7.57 -12.00 12.97
N SER A 428 -8.79 -11.90 12.46
CA SER A 428 -9.21 -10.79 11.61
C SER A 428 -9.26 -9.45 12.36
N LEU A 429 -9.69 -9.44 13.64
CA LEU A 429 -9.59 -8.23 14.48
C LEU A 429 -8.13 -7.76 14.61
N ALA A 430 -7.17 -8.69 14.63
CA ALA A 430 -5.76 -8.35 14.75
C ALA A 430 -5.21 -7.55 13.55
N VAL A 431 -5.76 -7.78 12.36
CA VAL A 431 -5.42 -7.00 11.15
C VAL A 431 -6.29 -5.75 10.98
N GLY A 432 -7.08 -5.38 12.00
CA GLY A 432 -7.89 -4.15 12.02
C GLY A 432 -9.30 -4.32 11.44
N ALA A 433 -9.73 -5.56 11.17
CA ALA A 433 -11.06 -5.80 10.63
C ALA A 433 -12.15 -5.52 11.66
N ARG A 434 -13.30 -5.03 11.18
CA ARG A 434 -14.57 -5.06 11.91
C ARG A 434 -15.26 -6.39 11.61
N VAL A 435 -15.85 -7.03 12.61
CA VAL A 435 -16.53 -8.31 12.45
C VAL A 435 -18.04 -8.13 12.66
N LEU A 436 -18.83 -8.38 11.62
CA LEU A 436 -20.28 -8.53 11.71
C LEU A 436 -20.62 -10.02 11.75
N VAL A 437 -21.30 -10.48 12.78
CA VAL A 437 -21.77 -11.86 12.89
C VAL A 437 -23.28 -11.90 12.77
N ARG A 438 -23.79 -12.57 11.74
CA ARG A 438 -25.20 -12.93 11.60
C ARG A 438 -25.38 -14.36 12.08
N THR A 439 -25.96 -14.55 13.25
CA THR A 439 -25.98 -15.87 13.93
C THR A 439 -27.35 -16.25 14.47
N ARG A 440 -27.69 -17.53 14.36
CA ARG A 440 -28.82 -18.15 15.09
C ARG A 440 -28.47 -18.56 16.54
N ARG A 441 -27.19 -18.48 16.93
CA ARG A 441 -26.66 -18.91 18.24
C ARG A 441 -25.98 -17.74 18.98
N PRO A 442 -26.70 -16.65 19.31
CA PRO A 442 -26.10 -15.42 19.83
C PRO A 442 -25.37 -15.61 21.17
N ARG A 443 -25.79 -16.55 22.02
CA ARG A 443 -25.18 -16.78 23.34
C ARG A 443 -23.69 -17.15 23.23
N GLU A 444 -23.33 -17.99 22.26
CA GLU A 444 -21.95 -18.44 22.06
C GLU A 444 -21.05 -17.29 21.56
N TRP A 445 -21.59 -16.44 20.67
CA TRP A 445 -20.89 -15.26 20.17
C TRP A 445 -20.79 -14.11 21.18
N VAL A 446 -21.80 -13.92 22.04
CA VAL A 446 -21.76 -12.90 23.10
C VAL A 446 -20.65 -13.22 24.11
N ALA A 447 -20.49 -14.48 24.51
CA ALA A 447 -19.43 -14.90 25.41
C ALA A 447 -18.04 -14.63 24.79
N PHE A 448 -17.85 -15.03 23.53
CA PHE A 448 -16.64 -14.75 22.77
C PHE A 448 -16.35 -13.25 22.66
N ALA A 449 -17.33 -12.44 22.24
CA ALA A 449 -17.17 -11.01 22.04
C ALA A 449 -16.73 -10.28 23.31
N ARG A 450 -17.36 -10.59 24.46
CA ARG A 450 -16.97 -10.03 25.77
C ARG A 450 -15.53 -10.38 26.15
N GLY A 451 -15.10 -11.61 25.88
CA GLY A 451 -13.75 -12.06 26.23
C GLY A 451 -12.64 -11.46 25.37
N THR A 452 -12.96 -10.93 24.17
CA THR A 452 -11.95 -10.33 23.27
C THR A 452 -11.35 -9.02 23.78
N ALA A 453 -12.08 -8.31 24.66
CA ALA A 453 -11.79 -6.93 25.05
C ALA A 453 -11.52 -5.99 23.86
N ALA A 454 -12.12 -6.28 22.70
CA ALA A 454 -12.03 -5.42 21.52
C ALA A 454 -12.74 -4.09 21.78
N GLN A 455 -12.35 -3.04 21.04
CA GLN A 455 -13.01 -1.73 21.13
C GLN A 455 -14.50 -1.86 20.80
N ASP A 456 -15.31 -0.97 21.38
CA ASP A 456 -16.73 -0.84 21.01
C ASP A 456 -16.87 -0.71 19.48
N ASP A 457 -17.86 -1.40 18.92
CA ASP A 457 -18.12 -1.57 17.48
C ASP A 457 -17.15 -2.47 16.68
N SER A 458 -16.17 -3.12 17.31
CA SER A 458 -15.27 -4.06 16.60
C SER A 458 -15.97 -5.37 16.23
N ILE A 459 -16.90 -5.83 17.08
CA ILE A 459 -17.73 -7.01 16.86
C ILE A 459 -19.20 -6.60 16.98
N ILE A 460 -19.96 -6.77 15.91
CA ILE A 460 -21.39 -6.48 15.84
C ILE A 460 -22.13 -7.81 15.70
N LEU A 461 -23.07 -8.09 16.60
CA LEU A 461 -23.89 -9.30 16.55
C LEU A 461 -25.29 -8.95 16.06
N ALA A 462 -25.77 -9.68 15.06
CA ALA A 462 -27.08 -9.46 14.45
C ALA A 462 -27.87 -10.77 14.35
N PRO A 463 -29.18 -10.78 14.65
CA PRO A 463 -30.05 -11.88 14.27
C PRO A 463 -30.11 -12.04 12.73
N PRO A 464 -30.41 -13.24 12.22
CA PRO A 464 -30.63 -13.45 10.79
C PRO A 464 -31.78 -12.55 10.27
N GLY A 465 -31.58 -11.95 9.10
CA GLY A 465 -32.61 -11.10 8.47
C GLY A 465 -32.78 -9.71 9.08
N HIS A 466 -32.08 -9.37 10.17
CA HIS A 466 -32.11 -8.00 10.71
C HIS A 466 -31.24 -7.08 9.85
N PRO A 467 -31.78 -5.96 9.33
CA PRO A 467 -31.04 -5.05 8.46
C PRO A 467 -30.07 -4.20 9.30
N ILE A 468 -28.88 -4.73 9.53
CA ILE A 468 -27.73 -3.95 9.98
C ILE A 468 -26.81 -3.75 8.78
N GLU A 469 -26.60 -2.48 8.43
CA GLU A 469 -25.59 -2.06 7.46
C GLU A 469 -24.42 -1.42 8.22
N PRO A 470 -23.32 -2.15 8.43
CA PRO A 470 -22.12 -1.54 9.00
C PRO A 470 -21.51 -0.55 7.99
N PRO A 471 -20.71 0.43 8.47
CA PRO A 471 -19.87 1.23 7.61
C PRO A 471 -19.08 0.38 6.60
N PRO A 472 -18.92 0.84 5.35
CA PRO A 472 -18.26 0.07 4.31
C PRO A 472 -16.81 -0.25 4.67
N GLY A 473 -16.33 -1.41 4.21
CA GLY A 473 -14.94 -1.80 4.38
C GLY A 473 -13.98 -0.81 3.73
N THR A 474 -12.84 -0.57 4.38
CA THR A 474 -11.74 0.24 3.85
C THR A 474 -10.40 -0.49 4.03
N PRO A 475 -9.31 -0.07 3.36
CA PRO A 475 -8.00 -0.68 3.57
C PRO A 475 -7.52 -0.64 5.04
N LEU A 476 -7.86 0.42 5.78
CA LEU A 476 -7.46 0.59 7.19
C LEU A 476 -8.40 -0.13 8.18
N ARG A 477 -9.66 -0.31 7.79
CA ARG A 477 -10.69 -0.93 8.63
C ARG A 477 -11.60 -1.79 7.74
N PRO A 478 -11.13 -2.98 7.31
CA PRO A 478 -11.91 -3.86 6.45
C PRO A 478 -13.07 -4.50 7.23
N LEU A 479 -14.02 -5.11 6.53
CA LEU A 479 -15.20 -5.75 7.13
C LEU A 479 -15.17 -7.26 6.90
N LEU A 480 -15.34 -8.03 7.97
CA LEU A 480 -15.60 -9.47 7.92
C LEU A 480 -17.06 -9.71 8.32
N THR A 481 -17.85 -10.30 7.44
CA THR A 481 -19.21 -10.76 7.75
C THR A 481 -19.21 -12.29 7.91
N ILE A 482 -19.60 -12.79 9.07
CA ILE A 482 -19.75 -14.23 9.34
C ILE A 482 -21.23 -14.58 9.31
N LEU A 483 -21.60 -15.50 8.43
CA LEU A 483 -22.94 -16.03 8.28
C LEU A 483 -23.02 -17.40 8.99
N ASP A 484 -23.42 -17.36 10.26
CA ASP A 484 -23.64 -18.53 11.13
C ASP A 484 -25.13 -18.88 11.14
N LEU A 485 -25.58 -19.36 9.98
CA LEU A 485 -27.00 -19.58 9.69
C LEU A 485 -27.38 -21.08 9.70
N GLY A 486 -26.45 -22.03 9.60
CA GLY A 486 -26.83 -23.44 9.41
C GLY A 486 -27.35 -23.72 7.99
N PRO A 487 -27.86 -24.95 7.71
CA PRO A 487 -28.15 -25.44 6.35
C PRO A 487 -29.01 -24.49 5.51
N ALA A 488 -28.70 -24.39 4.21
CA ALA A 488 -29.33 -23.42 3.32
C ALA A 488 -30.85 -23.67 3.11
N ASP A 489 -31.33 -24.88 3.34
CA ASP A 489 -32.68 -25.32 2.98
C ASP A 489 -33.80 -24.86 3.94
N GLU A 490 -33.48 -24.34 5.13
CA GLU A 490 -34.50 -23.89 6.10
C GLU A 490 -34.88 -22.41 5.98
N ALA A 491 -34.24 -21.63 5.09
CA ALA A 491 -34.50 -20.20 4.94
C ALA A 491 -35.03 -19.84 3.55
N GLY A 492 -36.35 -19.72 3.43
CA GLY A 492 -36.96 -19.00 2.31
C GLY A 492 -36.52 -17.53 2.30
N ALA A 493 -35.72 -17.15 1.29
CA ALA A 493 -35.34 -15.78 0.90
C ALA A 493 -34.11 -15.12 1.60
N PRO A 494 -33.44 -14.14 0.94
CA PRO A 494 -32.09 -14.26 0.43
C PRO A 494 -31.03 -13.76 1.41
N ALA A 495 -30.35 -14.67 2.11
CA ALA A 495 -29.15 -14.32 2.88
C ALA A 495 -27.84 -14.39 2.04
N ARG A 496 -27.95 -14.39 0.70
CA ARG A 496 -26.80 -14.55 -0.22
C ARG A 496 -25.99 -13.28 -0.48
N ALA A 497 -26.39 -12.13 0.05
CA ALA A 497 -25.67 -10.88 -0.21
C ALA A 497 -24.66 -10.61 0.91
N GLY A 498 -23.46 -11.18 0.79
CA GLY A 498 -22.29 -10.33 1.01
C GLY A 498 -22.47 -9.11 0.11
N SER A 499 -22.18 -7.91 0.59
CA SER A 499 -22.49 -6.67 -0.13
C SER A 499 -21.85 -6.59 -1.54
N GLY A 500 -20.91 -7.51 -1.83
CA GLY A 500 -20.09 -7.50 -3.04
C GLY A 500 -19.15 -6.30 -3.07
N ARG A 501 -19.02 -5.59 -1.95
CA ARG A 501 -18.20 -4.39 -1.86
C ARG A 501 -16.74 -4.75 -1.56
N PRO A 502 -15.80 -3.95 -2.06
CA PRO A 502 -14.39 -4.11 -1.75
C PRO A 502 -14.07 -3.95 -0.29
N TRP A 503 -12.97 -4.57 0.13
CA TRP A 503 -12.51 -4.65 1.51
C TRP A 503 -13.49 -5.36 2.45
N GLU A 504 -14.44 -6.12 1.87
CA GLU A 504 -15.38 -6.95 2.61
C GLU A 504 -15.17 -8.42 2.30
N ALA A 505 -15.04 -9.23 3.36
CA ALA A 505 -15.00 -10.68 3.30
C ALA A 505 -16.27 -11.25 3.91
N THR A 506 -16.90 -12.22 3.24
CA THR A 506 -18.05 -12.95 3.76
C THR A 506 -17.66 -14.41 4.00
N VAL A 507 -17.90 -14.92 5.20
CA VAL A 507 -17.65 -16.30 5.59
C VAL A 507 -18.97 -17.01 5.85
N ASP A 508 -19.32 -17.95 4.99
CA ASP A 508 -20.40 -18.89 5.22
C ASP A 508 -19.91 -20.01 6.14
N LEU A 509 -20.48 -20.11 7.35
CA LEU A 509 -20.12 -21.14 8.32
C LEU A 509 -21.03 -22.35 8.19
N ARG A 510 -20.43 -23.52 7.95
CA ARG A 510 -21.10 -24.83 7.90
C ARG A 510 -20.48 -25.78 8.91
N GLN A 511 -21.29 -26.38 9.78
CA GLN A 511 -20.81 -27.40 10.73
C GLN A 511 -20.51 -28.73 10.05
N ALA A 512 -21.25 -29.05 9.00
CA ALA A 512 -21.09 -30.22 8.15
C ALA A 512 -21.32 -29.82 6.70
N PHE A 513 -20.70 -30.54 5.76
CA PHE A 513 -20.88 -30.26 4.32
C PHE A 513 -21.98 -31.15 3.76
N GLY A 514 -23.01 -30.54 3.17
CA GLY A 514 -24.09 -31.26 2.50
C GLY A 514 -24.31 -30.83 1.05
N ASP A 515 -25.27 -31.46 0.37
CA ASP A 515 -25.60 -31.20 -1.04
C ASP A 515 -25.97 -29.72 -1.30
N ALA A 516 -26.68 -29.10 -0.36
CA ALA A 516 -27.06 -27.68 -0.44
C ALA A 516 -25.85 -26.71 -0.44
N ASP A 517 -24.69 -27.17 0.04
CA ASP A 517 -23.47 -26.36 0.15
C ASP A 517 -22.60 -26.43 -1.11
N VAL A 518 -22.88 -27.35 -2.04
CA VAL A 518 -22.11 -27.53 -3.30
C VAL A 518 -22.05 -26.24 -4.10
N VAL A 519 -23.19 -25.58 -4.29
CA VAL A 519 -23.25 -24.30 -5.04
C VAL A 519 -22.42 -23.21 -4.35
N THR A 520 -22.46 -23.16 -3.02
CA THR A 520 -21.68 -22.19 -2.23
C THR A 520 -20.19 -22.50 -2.33
N ALA A 521 -19.79 -23.77 -2.28
CA ALA A 521 -18.40 -24.20 -2.41
C ALA A 521 -17.81 -23.87 -3.79
N THR A 522 -18.55 -24.15 -4.86
CA THR A 522 -18.09 -23.88 -6.24
C THR A 522 -18.03 -22.38 -6.56
N SER A 523 -18.83 -21.56 -5.88
CA SER A 523 -18.84 -20.09 -6.06
C SER A 523 -18.00 -19.31 -5.04
N ALA A 524 -17.42 -19.99 -4.05
CA ALA A 524 -16.52 -19.39 -3.09
C ALA A 524 -15.13 -19.16 -3.70
N ASP A 525 -14.52 -18.03 -3.35
CA ASP A 525 -13.12 -17.75 -3.72
C ASP A 525 -12.16 -18.62 -2.88
N LEU A 526 -12.55 -18.89 -1.62
CA LEU A 526 -11.76 -19.66 -0.66
C LEU A 526 -12.63 -20.69 0.07
N VAL A 527 -12.12 -21.92 0.23
CA VAL A 527 -12.75 -22.94 1.09
C VAL A 527 -11.77 -23.37 2.17
N LEU A 528 -12.17 -23.22 3.44
CA LEU A 528 -11.42 -23.67 4.62
C LEU A 528 -12.13 -24.86 5.24
N LEU A 529 -11.43 -25.99 5.28
CA LEU A 529 -11.98 -27.27 5.70
C LEU A 529 -11.23 -27.75 6.94
N GLN A 530 -11.95 -28.04 8.02
CA GLN A 530 -11.45 -28.91 9.08
C GLN A 530 -11.53 -30.37 8.64
N ARG A 531 -11.10 -31.30 9.51
CA ARG A 531 -11.24 -32.73 9.25
C ARG A 531 -12.68 -33.07 8.86
N LEU A 532 -12.83 -33.72 7.70
CA LEU A 532 -14.10 -34.13 7.14
C LEU A 532 -14.38 -35.62 7.39
N ARG A 533 -15.65 -35.98 7.37
CA ARG A 533 -16.11 -37.37 7.25
C ARG A 533 -15.93 -37.86 5.80
N ALA A 534 -16.06 -39.18 5.59
CA ALA A 534 -15.83 -39.76 4.26
C ALA A 534 -16.88 -39.29 3.24
N ASP A 535 -18.16 -39.28 3.63
CA ASP A 535 -19.28 -38.74 2.86
C ASP A 535 -19.10 -37.26 2.51
N GLU A 536 -18.72 -36.43 3.50
CA GLU A 536 -18.41 -35.01 3.27
C GLU A 536 -17.24 -34.82 2.29
N ALA A 537 -16.17 -35.62 2.45
CA ALA A 537 -14.98 -35.53 1.62
C ALA A 537 -15.26 -35.94 0.16
N ASP A 538 -16.10 -36.94 -0.07
CA ASP A 538 -16.51 -37.36 -1.41
C ASP A 538 -17.30 -36.25 -2.12
N LEU A 539 -18.26 -35.63 -1.42
CA LEU A 539 -19.04 -34.49 -1.96
C LEU A 539 -18.16 -33.27 -2.25
N VAL A 540 -17.31 -32.87 -1.30
CA VAL A 540 -16.37 -31.75 -1.49
C VAL A 540 -15.38 -32.05 -2.61
N GLY A 541 -14.89 -33.29 -2.67
CA GLY A 541 -13.96 -33.76 -3.70
C GLY A 541 -14.56 -33.66 -5.10
N ALA A 542 -15.82 -34.06 -5.25
CA ALA A 542 -16.57 -33.91 -6.50
C ALA A 542 -16.86 -32.43 -6.83
N ALA A 543 -17.32 -31.64 -5.87
CA ALA A 543 -17.71 -30.24 -6.07
C ALA A 543 -16.53 -29.32 -6.44
N LEU A 544 -15.35 -29.56 -5.87
CA LEU A 544 -14.15 -28.74 -6.06
C LEU A 544 -13.11 -29.38 -6.99
N GLY A 545 -13.36 -30.59 -7.50
CA GLY A 545 -12.45 -31.30 -8.41
C GLY A 545 -11.12 -31.70 -7.76
N LEU A 546 -11.12 -32.12 -6.49
CA LEU A 546 -9.89 -32.39 -5.72
C LEU A 546 -9.24 -33.75 -6.03
N GLY A 547 -9.96 -34.66 -6.70
CA GLY A 547 -9.49 -36.02 -6.96
C GLY A 547 -9.07 -36.75 -5.69
N ASP A 548 -7.94 -37.47 -5.74
CA ASP A 548 -7.43 -38.25 -4.60
C ASP A 548 -7.09 -37.42 -3.35
N VAL A 549 -6.88 -36.10 -3.51
CA VAL A 549 -6.59 -35.19 -2.38
C VAL A 549 -7.77 -35.13 -1.41
N ALA A 550 -9.01 -35.35 -1.88
CA ALA A 550 -10.19 -35.40 -1.03
C ALA A 550 -10.06 -36.44 0.10
N ARG A 551 -9.46 -37.60 -0.18
CA ARG A 551 -9.25 -38.66 0.83
C ARG A 551 -8.29 -38.21 1.94
N LEU A 552 -7.37 -37.28 1.66
CA LEU A 552 -6.46 -36.73 2.66
C LEU A 552 -7.19 -35.85 3.69
N LEU A 553 -8.32 -35.23 3.32
CA LEU A 553 -9.14 -34.41 4.23
C LEU A 553 -9.67 -35.24 5.41
N THR A 554 -9.95 -36.53 5.18
CA THR A 554 -10.43 -37.47 6.22
C THR A 554 -9.34 -37.85 7.22
N ARG A 555 -8.06 -37.75 6.81
CA ARG A 555 -6.87 -38.15 7.58
C ARG A 555 -6.18 -36.99 8.28
N MET A 556 -6.73 -35.78 8.20
CA MET A 556 -6.19 -34.62 8.89
C MET A 556 -6.11 -34.85 10.40
N ARG A 557 -5.01 -34.41 11.03
CA ARG A 557 -4.88 -34.43 12.49
C ARG A 557 -5.80 -33.38 13.10
N PRO A 558 -6.24 -33.54 14.37
CA PRO A 558 -6.94 -32.48 15.10
C PRO A 558 -6.16 -31.15 15.01
N GLY A 559 -6.87 -30.06 14.73
CA GLY A 559 -6.29 -28.72 14.58
C GLY A 559 -5.61 -28.45 13.22
N MET A 560 -5.59 -29.42 12.29
CA MET A 560 -5.23 -29.15 10.90
C MET A 560 -6.44 -28.65 10.10
N VAL A 561 -6.15 -27.80 9.12
CA VAL A 561 -7.10 -27.27 8.14
C VAL A 561 -6.53 -27.39 6.73
N GLY A 562 -7.41 -27.73 5.80
CA GLY A 562 -7.19 -27.62 4.36
C GLY A 562 -7.71 -26.26 3.87
N VAL A 563 -6.86 -25.51 3.18
CA VAL A 563 -7.20 -24.25 2.54
C VAL A 563 -7.19 -24.46 1.03
N ILE A 564 -8.31 -24.20 0.38
CA ILE A 564 -8.49 -24.44 -1.06
C ILE A 564 -8.81 -23.12 -1.75
N SER A 565 -8.05 -22.80 -2.79
CA SER A 565 -8.23 -21.63 -3.65
C SER A 565 -7.93 -22.04 -5.09
N HIS A 566 -8.87 -21.88 -6.02
CA HIS A 566 -8.68 -22.24 -7.44
C HIS A 566 -8.04 -23.64 -7.65
N GLN A 567 -8.57 -24.67 -6.99
CA GLN A 567 -8.07 -26.07 -6.98
C GLN A 567 -6.69 -26.30 -6.32
N ALA A 568 -5.97 -25.24 -5.93
CA ALA A 568 -4.75 -25.38 -5.14
C ALA A 568 -5.09 -25.67 -3.68
N VAL A 569 -4.56 -26.77 -3.15
CA VAL A 569 -4.71 -27.14 -1.74
C VAL A 569 -3.44 -26.78 -0.96
N ARG A 570 -3.63 -26.08 0.17
CA ARG A 570 -2.61 -25.81 1.19
C ARG A 570 -3.06 -26.35 2.53
N TRP A 571 -2.11 -26.77 3.34
CA TRP A 571 -2.37 -27.35 4.66
C TRP A 571 -1.76 -26.46 5.72
N ALA A 572 -2.52 -26.18 6.78
CA ALA A 572 -2.02 -25.49 7.96
C ALA A 572 -2.48 -26.18 9.24
N THR A 573 -1.67 -26.05 10.29
CA THR A 573 -2.08 -26.33 11.66
C THR A 573 -2.46 -25.01 12.31
N LEU A 574 -3.67 -24.90 12.84
CA LEU A 574 -4.22 -23.65 13.40
C LEU A 574 -3.31 -23.03 14.48
N SER A 575 -2.59 -23.88 15.24
CA SER A 575 -1.58 -23.50 16.23
C SER A 575 -2.09 -22.40 17.19
N PRO A 576 -3.20 -22.62 17.93
CA PRO A 576 -3.77 -21.58 18.77
C PRO A 576 -2.79 -21.18 19.88
N THR A 577 -2.68 -19.89 20.14
CA THR A 577 -1.87 -19.36 21.25
C THR A 577 -2.55 -19.63 22.59
N ASP A 578 -1.86 -19.42 23.71
CA ASP A 578 -2.48 -19.63 25.03
C ASP A 578 -3.62 -18.64 25.30
N VAL A 579 -3.52 -17.42 24.78
CA VAL A 579 -4.63 -16.44 24.80
C VAL A 579 -5.83 -16.98 24.02
N GLU A 580 -5.61 -17.51 22.82
CA GLU A 580 -6.68 -18.08 22.00
C GLU A 580 -7.30 -19.31 22.66
N LYS A 581 -6.50 -20.18 23.30
CA LYS A 581 -7.00 -21.36 24.03
C LYS A 581 -7.86 -20.97 25.23
N ILE A 582 -7.47 -19.97 25.99
CA ILE A 582 -8.25 -19.50 27.15
C ILE A 582 -9.58 -18.89 26.69
N LEU A 583 -9.55 -18.10 25.62
CA LEU A 583 -10.72 -17.38 25.12
C LEU A 583 -11.71 -18.27 24.35
N ILE A 584 -11.18 -19.15 23.49
CA ILE A 584 -11.95 -19.89 22.47
C ILE A 584 -12.02 -21.38 22.79
N GLY A 585 -11.04 -21.92 23.52
CA GLY A 585 -10.88 -23.37 23.73
C GLY A 585 -10.11 -24.04 22.59
N ASP A 586 -10.24 -25.37 22.49
CA ASP A 586 -9.66 -26.12 21.36
C ASP A 586 -10.51 -25.88 20.10
N PRO A 587 -9.95 -25.28 19.03
CA PRO A 587 -10.66 -25.03 17.78
C PRO A 587 -10.80 -26.30 16.91
N SER A 588 -10.30 -27.46 17.33
CA SER A 588 -10.44 -28.70 16.57
C SER A 588 -11.90 -29.18 16.49
N ARG A 589 -12.30 -29.69 15.31
CA ARG A 589 -13.61 -30.32 15.14
C ARG A 589 -13.64 -31.63 15.90
N SER A 590 -14.56 -31.79 16.85
CA SER A 590 -14.75 -33.07 17.54
C SER A 590 -15.44 -34.06 16.59
N ALA A 591 -15.00 -35.32 16.58
CA ALA A 591 -15.52 -36.32 15.64
C ALA A 591 -17.02 -36.66 15.85
N GLY A 592 -17.60 -36.23 16.98
CA GLY A 592 -18.96 -36.55 17.41
C GLY A 592 -20.00 -35.43 17.25
N GLU A 593 -19.61 -34.20 16.89
CA GLU A 593 -20.58 -33.13 16.63
C GLU A 593 -21.29 -33.41 15.28
N ARG A 594 -22.60 -33.71 15.35
CA ARG A 594 -23.50 -33.76 14.20
C ARG A 594 -24.12 -32.40 13.97
#